data_AF-P11057-F1
#
_entry.id   AF-P11057-F1
#
_cell.length_a   1.000
_cell.length_b   1.000
_cell.length_c   1.000
_cell.angle_alpha   90.00
_cell.angle_beta   90.00
_cell.angle_gamma   90.00
#
_symmetry.space_group_name_H-M   'P 1'
#
loop_
_entity.id
_entity.type
_entity.pdbx_description
1 polymer ?
#
loop_
_entity_poly.entity_id
_entity_poly.type
_entity_poly.pdbx_seq_one_letter_code
_entity_poly.pdbx_strand_id
1 'polypeptide(L)' 'ECVPENGHCRDWYDECCEGFYCSCRQPPKCICRNNN' A
#
# COMPACT_ATOMS: atom_id res chain seq x y z
N GLU A 1 -1.42 -9.12 9.75
CA GLU A 1 -1.09 -7.71 10.08
C GLU A 1 -1.24 -6.92 8.80
N CYS A 2 -1.92 -5.78 8.84
CA CYS A 2 -2.09 -4.94 7.66
C CYS A 2 -1.04 -3.83 7.65
N VAL A 3 -0.69 -3.34 6.45
CA VAL A 3 0.31 -2.32 6.24
C VAL A 3 -0.35 -0.94 6.38
N PRO A 4 0.11 -0.10 7.33
CA PRO A 4 -0.44 1.23 7.53
C PRO A 4 -0.04 2.19 6.40
N GLU A 5 -0.54 3.43 6.44
CA GLU A 5 -0.18 4.46 5.48
C GLU A 5 1.36 4.61 5.33
N ASN A 6 1.81 4.71 4.08
CA ASN A 6 3.23 4.80 3.69
C ASN A 6 4.07 3.54 3.99
N GLY A 7 3.47 2.46 4.52
CA GLY A 7 4.15 1.19 4.66
C GLY A 7 4.37 0.50 3.31
N HIS A 8 5.42 -0.33 3.22
CA HIS A 8 5.75 -1.04 1.99
C HIS A 8 4.77 -2.20 1.75
N CYS A 9 4.16 -2.23 0.58
CA CYS A 9 3.40 -3.38 0.07
C CYS A 9 4.21 -4.07 -1.04
N ARG A 10 4.00 -5.38 -1.20
CA ARG A 10 4.62 -6.23 -2.22
C ARG A 10 3.68 -6.49 -3.40
N ASP A 11 2.36 -6.43 -3.20
CA ASP A 11 1.38 -6.67 -4.26
C ASP A 11 0.10 -5.82 -4.12
N TRP A 12 -0.65 -5.66 -5.22
CA TRP A 12 -1.67 -4.62 -5.40
C TRP A 12 -2.91 -4.79 -4.52
N TYR A 13 -3.14 -5.98 -3.93
CA TYR A 13 -4.49 -6.34 -3.51
C TYR A 13 -4.75 -6.79 -2.06
N ASP A 14 -3.76 -7.05 -1.21
CA ASP A 14 -4.11 -7.66 0.10
C ASP A 14 -3.19 -7.33 1.29
N GLU A 15 -2.26 -6.38 1.16
CA GLU A 15 -1.35 -6.05 2.26
C GLU A 15 -1.76 -4.81 3.05
N CYS A 16 -2.44 -3.84 2.45
CA CYS A 16 -2.76 -2.57 3.09
C CYS A 16 -3.95 -2.69 4.07
N CYS A 17 -3.96 -1.88 5.13
CA CYS A 17 -5.11 -1.81 6.03
C CYS A 17 -6.37 -1.33 5.30
N GLU A 18 -7.54 -1.65 5.85
CA GLU A 18 -8.82 -1.15 5.32
C GLU A 18 -8.78 0.38 5.18
N GLY A 19 -9.16 0.88 4.00
CA GLY A 19 -9.05 2.30 3.62
C GLY A 19 -7.79 2.67 2.82
N PHE A 20 -6.81 1.78 2.71
CA PHE A 20 -5.58 2.00 1.96
C PHE A 20 -5.48 1.07 0.74
N TYR A 21 -4.87 1.56 -0.34
CA TYR A 21 -4.55 0.79 -1.53
C TYR A 21 -3.04 0.77 -1.78
N CYS A 22 -2.53 -0.31 -2.36
CA CYS A 22 -1.12 -0.40 -2.68
C CYS A 22 -0.81 0.40 -3.96
N SER A 23 0.02 1.43 -3.84
CA SER A 23 0.43 2.30 -4.95
C SER A 23 1.86 1.98 -5.36
N CYS A 24 2.03 1.34 -6.51
CA CYS A 24 3.33 1.04 -7.12
C CYS A 24 3.82 2.13 -8.09
N ARG A 25 3.29 3.35 -8.01
CA ARG A 25 3.64 4.44 -8.94
C ARG A 25 5.09 4.91 -8.83
N GLN A 26 5.80 4.59 -7.75
CA GLN A 26 7.20 4.96 -7.55
C GLN A 26 8.09 3.71 -7.43
N PRO A 27 8.85 3.30 -8.45
CA PRO A 27 9.85 2.24 -8.31
C PRO A 27 10.95 2.66 -7.31
N PRO A 28 11.56 1.75 -6.52
CA PRO A 28 11.44 0.29 -6.59
C PRO A 28 10.45 -0.34 -5.58
N LYS A 29 9.66 0.44 -4.85
CA LYS A 29 8.80 -0.07 -3.77
C LYS A 29 7.38 0.43 -3.89
N CYS A 30 6.42 -0.48 -3.79
CA CYS A 30 5.03 -0.10 -3.65
C CYS A 30 4.75 0.32 -2.20
N ILE A 31 3.88 1.31 -2.04
CA ILE A 31 3.50 1.81 -0.71
C ILE A 31 1.98 1.91 -0.57
N CYS A 32 1.48 1.64 0.63
CA CYS A 32 0.07 1.82 0.95
C CYS A 32 -0.28 3.31 1.00
N ARG A 33 -1.23 3.73 0.18
CA ARG A 33 -1.75 5.09 0.10
C ARG A 33 -3.23 5.09 0.48
N ASN A 34 -3.68 6.14 1.14
CA ASN A 34 -5.09 6.31 1.45
C ASN A 34 -5.86 6.59 0.15
N ASN A 35 -7.05 6.00 -0.01
CA ASN A 35 -7.92 6.24 -1.17
C ASN A 35 -8.71 7.57 -1.09
N ASN A 36 -8.38 8.44 -0.13
CA ASN A 36 -8.96 9.77 0.06
C ASN A 36 -8.01 10.86 -0.42
#